data_AF-A0A386C8J2-F1
#
_entry.id   AF-A0A386C8J2-F1
#
_cell.length_a   1.000
_cell.length_b   1.000
_cell.length_c   1.000
_cell.angle_alpha   90.00
_cell.angle_beta   90.00
_cell.angle_gamma   90.00
#
_symmetry.space_group_name_H-M   'P 1'
#
loop_
_entity.id
_entity.type
_entity.pdbx_description
1 polymer ?
#
loop_
_entity_poly.entity_id
_entity_poly.type
_entity_poly.pdbx_seq_one_letter_code
_entity_poly.pdbx_strand_id
1 'polypeptide(L)' 'MIEDDCSILHDVTLGGTGKENEDRHPKIRRGVMIGAGAKILGNIEVGHCARIAAGSVVIKSVPNN' A
#
# COMPACT_ATOMS: atom_id res chain seq x y z
N MET A 1 3.49 -7.09 -3.25
CA MET A 1 2.68 -8.30 -2.96
C MET A 1 1.33 -7.84 -2.43
N ILE A 2 0.24 -8.53 -2.78
CA ILE A 2 -1.11 -8.24 -2.29
C ILE A 2 -1.71 -9.56 -1.81
N GLU A 3 -2.19 -9.59 -0.57
CA GLU A 3 -2.87 -10.75 0.04
C GLU A 3 -4.39 -10.71 -0.22
N ASP A 4 -5.11 -11.72 0.29
CA ASP A 4 -6.55 -11.90 0.06
C ASP A 4 -7.42 -10.77 0.65
N ASP A 5 -8.65 -10.67 0.18
CA ASP A 5 -9.70 -9.77 0.69
C ASP A 5 -9.33 -8.27 0.69
N CYS A 6 -8.39 -7.87 -0.16
CA CYS A 6 -8.03 -6.47 -0.35
C CYS A 6 -9.00 -5.75 -1.29
N SER A 7 -9.37 -4.52 -0.94
CA SER A 7 -10.16 -3.63 -1.80
C SER A 7 -9.29 -2.48 -2.29
N ILE A 8 -9.12 -2.35 -3.61
CA ILE A 8 -8.27 -1.32 -4.23
C ILE A 8 -9.11 -0.50 -5.21
N LEU A 9 -9.24 0.80 -4.94
CA LEU A 9 -10.00 1.72 -5.80
C LEU A 9 -9.16 2.21 -6.99
N HIS A 10 -9.80 2.95 -7.90
CA HIS A 10 -9.16 3.46 -9.11
C HIS A 10 -8.00 4.42 -8.80
N ASP A 11 -7.04 4.51 -9.74
CA ASP A 11 -5.86 5.39 -9.66
C ASP A 11 -4.93 5.14 -8.45
N VAL A 12 -4.98 3.96 -7.85
CA VAL A 12 -4.01 3.56 -6.82
C VAL A 12 -2.67 3.21 -7.47
N THR A 13 -1.58 3.64 -6.84
CA THR A 13 -0.22 3.23 -7.21
C THR A 13 0.43 2.47 -6.07
N LEU A 14 0.90 1.26 -6.37
CA LEU A 14 1.80 0.48 -5.52
C LEU A 14 3.17 0.50 -6.19
N GLY A 15 3.98 1.49 -5.85
CA GLY A 15 5.20 1.85 -6.58
C GLY A 15 6.46 1.79 -5.75
N GLY A 16 7.61 1.96 -6.38
CA GLY A 16 8.88 2.18 -5.69
C GLY A 16 9.19 3.65 -5.47
N THR A 17 10.14 3.94 -4.58
CA THR A 17 10.65 5.30 -4.34
C THR A 17 11.76 5.71 -5.31
N GLY A 18 12.23 4.79 -6.16
CA GLY A 18 13.37 4.98 -7.07
C GLY A 18 14.75 4.88 -6.41
N LYS A 19 14.81 4.55 -5.10
CA LYS A 19 16.08 4.46 -4.34
C LYS A 19 16.61 3.04 -4.15
N GLU A 20 15.83 2.03 -4.50
CA GLU A 20 16.12 0.62 -4.24
C GLU A 20 16.08 -0.18 -5.54
N ASN A 21 17.09 -1.05 -5.74
CA ASN A 21 17.20 -1.90 -6.94
C ASN A 21 16.44 -3.23 -6.81
N GLU A 22 16.20 -3.68 -5.58
CA GLU A 22 15.62 -5.00 -5.29
C GLU A 22 14.12 -4.91 -5.01
N ASP A 23 13.63 -5.66 -4.01
CA ASP A 23 12.26 -5.61 -3.54
C ASP A 23 11.93 -4.20 -3.04
N ARG A 24 11.23 -3.45 -3.90
CA ARG A 24 11.04 -2.00 -3.82
C ARG A 24 9.58 -1.57 -3.80
N HIS A 25 8.66 -2.54 -3.76
CA HIS A 25 7.22 -2.29 -3.84
C HIS A 25 6.52 -2.64 -2.52
N PRO A 26 5.34 -2.05 -2.24
CA PRO A 26 4.62 -2.32 -1.00
C PRO A 26 4.16 -3.78 -0.85
N LYS A 27 3.98 -4.19 0.41
CA LYS A 27 3.35 -5.44 0.82
C LYS A 27 2.00 -5.09 1.45
N ILE A 28 0.93 -5.45 0.77
CA ILE A 28 -0.44 -5.20 1.21
C ILE A 28 -0.96 -6.48 1.87
N ARG A 29 -1.19 -6.41 3.18
CA ARG A 29 -1.67 -7.53 3.98
C ARG A 29 -3.19 -7.74 3.81
N ARG A 30 -3.68 -8.90 4.23
CA ARG A 30 -5.09 -9.30 4.07
C ARG A 30 -6.07 -8.26 4.63
N GLY A 31 -7.18 -8.07 3.94
CA GLY A 31 -8.29 -7.23 4.39
C GLY A 31 -8.05 -5.71 4.29
N VAL A 32 -6.96 -5.28 3.64
CA VAL A 32 -6.64 -3.85 3.49
C VAL A 32 -7.60 -3.19 2.50
N MET A 33 -8.05 -1.97 2.83
CA MET A 33 -8.80 -1.10 1.93
C MET A 33 -7.95 0.09 1.50
N ILE A 34 -7.82 0.31 0.18
CA ILE A 34 -7.06 1.41 -0.41
C ILE A 34 -8.00 2.31 -1.22
N GLY A 35 -8.19 3.54 -0.74
CA GLY A 35 -9.01 4.56 -1.37
C GLY A 35 -8.45 5.06 -2.71
N ALA A 36 -9.32 5.67 -3.51
CA ALA A 36 -8.98 6.11 -4.86
C ALA A 36 -7.81 7.10 -4.89
N GLY A 37 -6.95 7.02 -5.89
CA GLY A 37 -5.84 7.94 -6.08
C GLY A 37 -4.67 7.79 -5.11
N ALA A 38 -4.73 6.88 -4.13
CA ALA A 38 -3.66 6.72 -3.14
C ALA A 38 -2.35 6.22 -3.77
N LYS A 39 -1.22 6.74 -3.29
CA LYS A 39 0.13 6.39 -3.76
C LYS A 39 0.91 5.79 -2.59
N ILE A 40 1.20 4.51 -2.66
CA ILE A 40 1.95 3.76 -1.64
C ILE A 40 3.30 3.41 -2.24
N LEU A 41 4.38 3.95 -1.67
CA LEU A 41 5.69 3.97 -2.30
C LEU A 41 6.78 3.35 -1.42
N GLY A 42 7.52 2.41 -1.99
CA GLY A 42 8.68 1.76 -1.38
C GLY A 42 8.39 0.39 -0.80
N ASN A 43 9.45 -0.27 -0.34
CA ASN A 43 9.37 -1.53 0.38
C ASN A 43 8.82 -1.30 1.81
N ILE A 44 7.51 -1.07 1.90
CA ILE A 44 6.80 -0.87 3.16
C ILE A 44 5.65 -1.86 3.29
N GLU A 45 5.24 -2.11 4.54
CA GLU A 45 4.09 -2.95 4.83
C GLU A 45 2.85 -2.12 5.14
N VAL A 46 1.70 -2.53 4.60
CA VAL A 46 0.39 -2.05 5.00
C VAL A 46 -0.31 -3.17 5.74
N GLY A 47 -0.40 -3.02 7.07
CA GLY A 47 -0.82 -4.07 8.00
C GLY A 47 -2.25 -4.57 7.77
N HIS A 48 -2.53 -5.76 8.33
CA HIS A 48 -3.82 -6.43 8.23
C HIS A 48 -4.98 -5.51 8.65
N CYS A 49 -6.07 -5.52 7.88
CA CYS A 49 -7.26 -4.68 8.07
C CYS A 49 -7.03 -3.15 8.10
N ALA A 50 -5.85 -2.67 7.70
CA ALA A 50 -5.59 -1.23 7.63
C ALA A 50 -6.43 -0.57 6.52
N ARG A 51 -6.73 0.72 6.70
CA ARG A 51 -7.47 1.54 5.73
C ARG A 51 -6.64 2.74 5.29
N ILE A 52 -6.38 2.85 3.99
CA ILE A 52 -5.71 3.98 3.36
C ILE A 52 -6.76 4.90 2.74
N ALA A 53 -6.83 6.14 3.18
CA ALA A 53 -7.78 7.13 2.64
C ALA A 53 -7.43 7.54 1.19
N ALA A 54 -8.42 8.00 0.45
CA ALA A 54 -8.24 8.48 -0.93
C ALA A 54 -7.20 9.62 -1.01
N GLY A 55 -6.39 9.63 -2.07
CA GLY A 55 -5.35 10.64 -2.31
C GLY A 55 -4.16 10.60 -1.35
N SER A 56 -4.08 9.65 -0.41
CA SER A 56 -2.97 9.55 0.53
C SER A 56 -1.65 9.23 -0.16
N VAL A 57 -0.55 9.82 0.32
CA VAL A 57 0.82 9.42 -0.04
C VAL A 57 1.45 8.72 1.16
N VAL A 58 1.71 7.42 1.02
CA VAL A 58 2.19 6.55 2.10
C VAL A 58 3.62 6.13 1.82
N ILE A 59 4.54 6.59 2.67
CA ILE A 59 6.00 6.36 2.57
C ILE A 59 6.59 5.70 3.82
N LYS A 60 5.73 5.29 4.77
CA LYS A 60 6.09 4.59 6.00
C LYS A 60 5.12 3.43 6.20
N SER A 61 5.59 2.35 6.81
CA SER A 61 4.73 1.20 7.11
C SER A 61 3.55 1.62 7.98
N VAL A 62 2.40 1.02 7.69
CA VAL A 62 1.13 1.25 8.41
C VAL A 62 0.87 0.03 9.30
N PRO A 63 0.66 0.21 10.62
CA PRO A 63 0.41 -0.91 11.52
C PRO A 63 -0.90 -1.61 11.20
N ASN A 64 -1.05 -2.82 11.74
CA ASN A 64 -2.26 -3.61 11.71
C ASN A 64 -3.36 -3.06 12.62
N ASN A 65 -4.60 -3.40 12.28
CA ASN A 65 -5.83 -3.09 13.01
C ASN A 65 -6.49 -4.34 13.58
#